data_AF-K9YUT2-F1
#
_entry.id   AF-K9YUT2-F1
#
_cell.length_a   1.000
_cell.length_b   1.000
_cell.length_c   1.000
_cell.angle_alpha   90.00
_cell.angle_beta   90.00
_cell.angle_gamma   90.00
#
_symmetry.space_group_name_H-M   'P 1'
#
loop_
_entity.id
_entity.type
_entity.pdbx_description
1 polymer ?
#
loop_
_entity_poly.entity_id
_entity_poly.type
_entity_poly.pdbx_seq_one_letter_code
_entity_poly.pdbx_strand_id
1 'polypeptide(L)' 'MLEFDWIENLTDWERVDSMTDEEVEQNALDDPDNPPLTDEQLQQFEPVHSIEDWLHSKGVIKTKQ' A
#
# COMPACT_ATOMS: atom_id res chain seq x y z
N MET A 1 7.85 29.63 11.62
CA MET A 1 6.74 28.70 11.31
C MET A 1 6.58 28.68 9.81
N LEU A 2 7.41 27.88 9.13
CA LEU A 2 7.36 27.57 7.70
C LEU A 2 8.05 26.20 7.58
N GLU A 3 7.30 25.12 7.42
CA GLU A 3 7.85 23.75 7.52
C GLU A 3 7.17 22.76 6.56
N PHE A 4 6.58 23.24 5.46
CA PHE A 4 5.85 22.38 4.50
C PHE A 4 6.21 22.59 3.02
N ASP A 5 6.91 23.67 2.67
CA ASP A 5 7.33 23.98 1.29
C ASP A 5 8.36 22.98 0.72
N TRP A 6 8.97 22.17 1.59
CA TRP A 6 10.05 21.25 1.25
C TRP A 6 9.55 19.88 0.75
N ILE A 7 8.27 19.54 0.91
CA ILE A 7 7.74 18.21 0.57
C ILE A 7 7.42 18.10 -0.92
N GLU A 8 6.94 19.18 -1.54
CA GLU A 8 6.46 19.13 -2.94
C GLU A 8 7.59 18.92 -3.97
N ASN A 9 8.85 19.15 -3.59
CA ASN A 9 10.01 19.13 -4.51
C ASN A 9 11.03 18.02 -4.22
N LEU A 10 10.71 17.03 -3.38
CA LEU A 10 11.64 15.91 -3.09
C LEU A 10 11.63 14.84 -4.18
N THR A 11 10.51 14.72 -4.89
CA THR A 11 10.31 13.67 -5.88
C THR A 11 10.47 14.24 -7.28
N ASP A 12 11.45 13.72 -8.01
CA ASP A 12 11.64 14.00 -9.42
C ASP A 12 10.59 13.25 -10.25
N TRP A 13 9.47 13.92 -10.52
CA TRP A 13 8.34 13.35 -11.25
C TRP A 13 8.61 13.18 -12.75
N GLU A 14 9.46 14.01 -13.36
CA GLU A 14 9.84 13.86 -14.77
C GLU A 14 10.62 12.57 -14.97
N ARG A 15 11.56 12.27 -14.06
CA ARG A 15 12.25 10.98 -14.05
C ARG A 15 11.28 9.82 -13.92
N VAL A 16 10.32 9.89 -12.99
CA VAL A 16 9.34 8.81 -12.75
C VAL A 16 8.46 8.57 -13.99
N ASP A 17 7.96 9.62 -14.64
CA ASP A 17 7.11 9.52 -15.83
C ASP A 17 7.88 8.95 -17.05
N SER A 18 9.20 9.10 -17.07
CA SER A 18 10.06 8.57 -18.13
C SER A 18 10.50 7.12 -17.95
N MET A 19 10.22 6.50 -16.79
CA MET A 19 10.67 5.14 -16.50
C MET A 19 9.93 4.11 -17.34
N THR A 20 10.66 3.11 -17.80
CA THR A 20 10.05 1.93 -18.45
C THR A 20 9.35 1.04 -17.42
N ASP A 21 8.41 0.21 -17.89
CA ASP A 21 7.69 -0.73 -17.02
C ASP A 21 8.66 -1.67 -16.29
N GLU A 22 9.72 -2.12 -16.96
CA GLU A 22 10.76 -2.98 -16.36
C GLU A 22 11.55 -2.26 -15.25
N GLU A 23 11.86 -0.98 -15.43
CA GLU A 23 12.56 -0.19 -14.41
C GLU A 23 11.67 0.10 -13.20
N VAL A 24 10.36 0.31 -13.43
CA VAL A 24 9.38 0.46 -12.36
C VAL A 24 9.26 -0.83 -11.55
N GLU A 25 9.18 -1.98 -12.23
CA GLU A 25 9.11 -3.29 -11.57
C GLU A 25 10.36 -3.55 -10.74
N GLN A 26 11.56 -3.33 -11.29
CA GLN A 26 12.81 -3.55 -10.57
C GLN A 26 12.93 -2.64 -9.33
N ASN A 27 12.52 -1.37 -9.43
CA ASN A 27 12.50 -0.48 -8.27
C ASN A 27 11.54 -0.97 -7.18
N ALA A 28 10.38 -1.50 -7.55
CA ALA A 28 9.43 -2.06 -6.59
C ALA A 28 10.00 -3.33 -5.89
N LEU A 29 10.80 -4.12 -6.60
CA LEU A 29 11.48 -5.29 -6.01
C LEU A 29 12.62 -4.88 -5.06
N ASP A 30 13.34 -3.82 -5.39
CA ASP A 30 14.50 -3.34 -4.64
C ASP A 30 14.13 -2.43 -3.44
N ASP A 31 12.87 -2.01 -3.33
CA ASP A 31 12.37 -1.19 -2.22
C ASP A 31 12.40 -1.98 -0.90
N PRO A 32 13.28 -1.64 0.06
CA PRO A 32 13.38 -2.36 1.33
C PRO A 32 12.19 -2.12 2.27
N ASP A 33 11.46 -1.01 2.09
CA ASP A 33 10.32 -0.64 2.92
C ASP A 33 9.02 -1.26 2.41
N ASN A 34 8.94 -1.55 1.11
CA ASN A 34 7.77 -2.14 0.49
C ASN A 34 8.09 -3.33 -0.45
N PRO A 35 8.77 -4.38 0.04
CA PRO A 35 9.05 -5.56 -0.76
C PRO A 35 7.75 -6.31 -1.11
N PRO A 36 7.70 -7.01 -2.25
CA PRO A 36 6.57 -7.88 -2.57
C PRO A 36 6.36 -8.96 -1.49
N LEU A 37 5.10 -9.29 -1.24
CA LEU A 37 4.74 -10.38 -0.32
C LEU A 37 5.15 -11.73 -0.90
N THR A 38 5.62 -12.62 -0.03
CA THR A 38 5.90 -14.00 -0.42
C THR A 38 4.61 -14.81 -0.60
N ASP A 39 4.68 -15.90 -1.37
CA ASP A 39 3.53 -16.81 -1.56
C ASP A 39 2.96 -17.33 -0.23
N GLU A 40 3.83 -17.58 0.75
CA GLU A 40 3.42 -18.03 2.09
C GLU A 40 2.65 -16.94 2.85
N GLN A 41 3.06 -15.67 2.70
CA GLN A 41 2.35 -14.54 3.30
C GLN A 41 1.00 -14.30 2.62
N LEU A 42 0.96 -14.42 1.29
CA LEU A 42 -0.28 -14.29 0.53
C LEU A 42 -1.31 -15.37 0.88
N GLN A 43 -0.88 -16.60 1.17
CA GLN A 43 -1.78 -17.68 1.60
C GLN A 43 -2.49 -17.41 2.94
N GLN A 44 -1.99 -16.49 3.75
CA GLN A 44 -2.63 -16.10 5.02
C GLN A 44 -3.82 -15.15 4.79
N PHE A 45 -4.02 -14.66 3.57
CA PHE A 45 -5.05 -13.67 3.28
C PHE A 45 -6.41 -14.38 3.24
N GLU A 46 -7.33 -13.92 4.07
CA GLU A 46 -8.71 -14.39 4.07
C GLU A 46 -9.58 -13.48 3.20
N PRO A 47 -10.43 -14.03 2.31
CA PRO A 47 -11.33 -13.24 1.50
C PRO A 47 -12.36 -12.52 2.37
N VAL A 48 -12.43 -11.20 2.23
CA VAL A 48 -13.48 -10.38 2.85
C VAL A 48 -14.70 -10.41 1.94
N HIS A 49 -15.72 -11.16 2.36
CA HIS A 49 -16.96 -11.34 1.59
C HIS A 49 -17.87 -10.09 1.65
N SER A 50 -17.81 -9.34 2.76
CA SER A 50 -18.53 -8.09 2.98
C SER A 50 -17.75 -7.22 3.97
N ILE A 51 -17.76 -5.90 3.75
CA ILE A 51 -17.18 -4.93 4.68
C ILE A 51 -17.93 -4.96 6.02
N GLU A 52 -19.25 -5.14 6.00
CA GLU A 52 -20.08 -5.20 7.22
C GLU A 52 -19.70 -6.40 8.08
N ASP A 53 -19.55 -7.58 7.48
CA ASP A 53 -19.12 -8.80 8.18
C ASP A 53 -17.70 -8.66 8.76
N TRP A 54 -16.80 -8.01 8.02
CA TRP A 54 -15.45 -7.74 8.50
C TRP A 54 -15.43 -6.73 9.65
N LEU A 55 -16.21 -5.65 9.58
CA LEU A 55 -16.32 -4.68 10.67
C LEU A 55 -16.97 -5.31 11.92
N HIS A 56 -17.93 -6.23 11.74
CA HIS A 56 -18.48 -7.03 12.84
C HIS A 56 -17.43 -7.98 13.44
N SER A 57 -16.64 -8.69 12.61
CA SER A 57 -15.61 -9.62 13.10
C SER A 57 -14.49 -8.90 13.85
N LYS A 58 -14.18 -7.65 13.48
CA LYS A 58 -13.23 -6.78 14.19
C LYS A 58 -13.85 -6.04 15.38
N GLY A 59 -15.16 -6.20 15.64
CA GLY A 59 -15.86 -5.56 16.74
C GLY A 59 -16.02 -4.04 16.61
N VAL A 60 -15.80 -3.50 15.42
CA VAL A 60 -15.90 -2.06 15.12
C VAL A 60 -17.37 -1.62 15.13
N ILE A 61 -18.25 -2.46 14.61
CA ILE A 61 -19.70 -2.25 14.67
C ILE A 61 -20.35 -3.34 15.54
N LYS A 62 -21.20 -2.92 16.48
CA LYS A 62 -21.98 -3.85 17.28
C LYS A 62 -23.22 -4.26 16.49
N THR A 63 -23.48 -5.56 16.44
CA THR A 63 -24.75 -6.09 15.96
C THR A 63 -25.85 -5.51 16.85
N LYS A 64 -26.84 -4.86 16.24
CA LYS A 64 -28.03 -4.40 16.97
C LYS A 64 -28.78 -5.64 17.45
N GLN A 65 -28.99 -5.72 18.76
CA GLN A 65 -29.83 -6.73 19.41
C GLN A 65 -31.31 -6.47 19.11
#